data_AF-A0A7J9Q8C3-F1
#
_entry.id   AF-A0A7J9Q8C3-F1
#
_cell.length_a   1.000
_cell.length_b   1.000
_cell.length_c   1.000
_cell.angle_alpha   90.00
_cell.angle_beta   90.00
_cell.angle_gamma   90.00
#
_symmetry.space_group_name_H-M   'P 1'
#
loop_
_entity.id
_entity.type
_entity.pdbx_description
1 polymer ?
#
loop_
_entity_poly.entity_id
_entity_poly.type
_entity_poly.pdbx_seq_one_letter_code
_entity_poly.pdbx_strand_id
1 'polypeptide(L)'
;MLTVDCTDVISIQHELVVYVSDQVAAIPTLKNNQFTLSTLEDDEVIDTNTVIMAIKEFLDSIGEGRNFAVIGNNNMVSITSVSGKVIEREPLRPQEMFSCSHCGFVTQYQVELETHMRIHYL
;
A
#
# COMPACT_ATOMS: atom_id res chain seq x y z
N MET A 1 9.79 18.03 5.50
CA MET A 1 8.55 17.24 5.30
C MET A 1 8.01 17.41 3.88
N LEU A 2 7.55 16.33 3.25
CA LEU A 2 6.99 16.30 1.89
C LEU A 2 5.67 15.54 1.90
N THR A 3 4.62 16.06 1.28
CA THR A 3 3.29 15.41 1.24
C THR A 3 3.00 14.83 -0.14
N VAL A 4 2.44 13.62 -0.19
CA VAL A 4 2.01 12.94 -1.40
C VAL A 4 0.50 12.77 -1.40
N ASP A 5 -0.17 13.31 -2.42
CA ASP A 5 -1.60 13.19 -2.65
C ASP A 5 -1.92 11.97 -3.53
N CYS A 6 -2.72 11.07 -2.97
CA CYS A 6 -3.09 9.77 -3.54
C CYS A 6 -4.58 9.71 -3.93
N THR A 7 -5.26 10.85 -4.08
CA THR A 7 -6.70 10.88 -4.37
C THR A 7 -7.12 10.00 -5.56
N ASP A 8 -6.36 10.01 -6.65
CA ASP A 8 -6.67 9.20 -7.85
C ASP A 8 -6.13 7.76 -7.79
N VAL A 9 -5.36 7.43 -6.76
CA VAL A 9 -4.64 6.15 -6.60
C VAL A 9 -4.85 5.54 -5.21
N ILE A 10 -6.00 5.83 -4.59
CA ILE A 10 -6.30 5.41 -3.22
C ILE A 10 -6.20 3.90 -3.02
N SER A 11 -6.57 3.11 -4.04
CA SER A 11 -6.50 1.65 -4.04
C SER A 11 -5.09 1.09 -3.82
N ILE A 12 -4.05 1.87 -4.13
CA ILE A 12 -2.65 1.47 -4.00
C ILE A 12 -1.90 2.25 -2.92
N GLN A 13 -2.58 3.12 -2.18
CA GLN A 13 -1.95 4.05 -1.23
C GLN A 13 -1.03 3.34 -0.23
N HIS A 14 -1.47 2.22 0.34
CA HIS A 14 -0.71 1.52 1.38
C HIS A 14 0.61 0.95 0.84
N GLU A 15 0.58 0.32 -0.34
CA GLU A 15 1.80 -0.23 -0.95
C GLU A 15 2.72 0.86 -1.47
N LEU A 16 2.14 1.93 -2.02
CA LEU A 16 2.90 3.10 -2.45
C LEU A 16 3.63 3.75 -1.28
N VAL A 17 2.97 3.92 -0.13
CA VAL A 17 3.60 4.46 1.09
C VAL A 17 4.79 3.60 1.50
N VAL A 18 4.59 2.29 1.62
CA VAL A 18 5.66 1.36 2.06
C VAL A 18 6.84 1.43 1.09
N TYR A 19 6.58 1.36 -0.22
CA TYR A 19 7.62 1.39 -1.24
C TYR A 19 8.40 2.71 -1.23
N VAL A 20 7.69 3.85 -1.28
CA VAL A 20 8.34 5.17 -1.36
C VAL A 20 9.13 5.48 -0.08
N SER A 21 8.58 5.14 1.09
CA SER A 21 9.28 5.33 2.37
C SER A 21 10.58 4.55 2.46
N ASP A 22 10.59 3.31 1.96
CA ASP A 22 11.80 2.48 1.91
C ASP A 22 12.86 3.08 0.97
N GLN A 23 12.44 3.49 -0.24
CA GLN A 23 13.37 4.07 -1.23
C GLN A 23 14.01 5.38 -0.79
N VAL A 24 13.28 6.22 -0.05
CA VAL A 24 13.75 7.56 0.35
C VAL A 24 14.16 7.64 1.82
N ALA A 25 14.20 6.49 2.51
CA ALA A 25 14.54 6.38 3.94
C ALA A 25 13.81 7.38 4.84
N ALA A 26 12.52 7.62 4.57
CA ALA A 26 11.70 8.59 5.30
C ALA A 26 10.57 7.93 6.08
N ILE A 27 10.22 8.51 7.22
CA ILE A 27 9.13 8.07 8.08
C ILE A 27 7.81 8.53 7.48
N PRO A 28 6.91 7.60 7.09
CA PRO A 28 5.61 7.97 6.58
C PRO A 28 4.62 8.28 7.71
N THR A 29 3.70 9.19 7.45
CA THR A 29 2.48 9.39 8.22
C THR A 29 1.30 9.40 7.26
N LEU A 30 0.41 8.40 7.35
CA LEU A 30 -0.82 8.38 6.56
C LEU A 30 -1.88 9.32 7.16
N LYS A 31 -2.56 10.06 6.28
CA LYS A 31 -3.69 10.91 6.64
C LYS A 31 -4.69 10.96 5.48
N ASN A 32 -5.82 10.24 5.64
CA ASN A 32 -6.88 10.14 4.62
C ASN A 32 -6.28 9.72 3.27
N ASN A 33 -6.50 10.50 2.21
CA ASN A 33 -6.04 10.22 0.85
C ASN A 33 -4.60 10.71 0.59
N GLN A 34 -3.84 11.04 1.63
CA GLN A 34 -2.50 11.56 1.51
C GLN A 34 -1.57 10.87 2.51
N PHE A 35 -0.28 10.96 2.25
CA PHE A 35 0.73 10.63 3.24
C PHE A 35 1.85 11.66 3.23
N THR A 36 2.47 11.87 4.40
CA THR A 36 3.59 12.78 4.55
C THR A 36 4.84 11.98 4.86
N LEU A 37 5.95 12.35 4.23
CA LEU A 37 7.28 11.83 4.45
C LEU A 37 8.07 12.84 5.28
N SER A 38 8.66 12.36 6.37
CA SER A 38 9.51 13.15 7.27
C SER A 38 10.83 12.43 7.51
N THR A 39 11.90 13.21 7.64
CA THR A 39 13.23 12.74 8.05
C THR A 39 13.29 12.60 9.57
N LEU A 40 14.31 11.91 10.07
CA LEU A 40 14.59 11.84 11.51
C LEU A 40 15.17 13.15 12.04
N GLU A 41 15.95 13.83 11.21
CA GLU A 41 16.56 15.13 11.52
C GLU A 41 15.74 16.25 10.88
N ASP A 42 15.34 17.26 11.68
CA ASP A 42 14.48 18.36 11.22
C ASP A 42 15.12 19.26 10.15
N ASP A 43 16.46 19.24 10.05
CA ASP A 43 17.22 20.04 9.08
C ASP A 43 17.43 19.32 7.73
N GLU A 44 17.10 18.04 7.64
CA GLU A 44 17.22 17.29 6.39
C GLU A 44 16.04 17.57 5.45
N VAL A 45 16.36 17.89 4.20
CA VAL A 45 15.38 18.09 3.14
C VAL A 45 15.24 16.84 2.30
N ILE A 46 14.00 16.38 2.16
CA ILE A 46 13.67 15.27 1.26
C ILE A 46 13.66 15.83 -0.17
N ASP A 47 14.49 15.27 -1.05
CA ASP A 47 14.50 15.64 -2.46
C ASP A 47 13.21 15.17 -3.15
N THR A 48 12.41 16.14 -3.57
CA THR A 48 11.17 15.91 -4.32
C THR A 48 11.41 15.10 -5.60
N ASN A 49 12.56 15.24 -6.27
CA ASN A 49 12.86 14.48 -7.48
C ASN A 49 13.02 12.98 -7.19
N THR A 50 13.71 12.63 -6.11
CA THR A 50 13.86 11.24 -5.67
C THR A 50 12.51 10.60 -5.38
N VAL A 51 11.61 11.33 -4.73
CA VAL A 51 10.25 10.86 -4.44
C VAL A 51 9.45 10.68 -5.73
N ILE A 52 9.55 11.63 -6.68
CA ILE A 52 8.88 11.51 -7.99
C ILE A 52 9.39 10.29 -8.75
N MET A 53 10.71 10.03 -8.74
CA MET A 53 11.29 8.86 -9.41
C MET A 53 10.79 7.57 -8.78
N ALA A 54 10.82 7.46 -7.45
CA ALA A 54 10.32 6.28 -6.73
C ALA A 54 8.83 6.01 -7.03
N ILE A 55 7.99 7.05 -7.06
CA ILE A 55 6.57 6.89 -7.41
C ILE A 55 6.42 6.42 -8.87
N LYS A 56 7.18 6.99 -9.81
CA LYS A 56 7.14 6.57 -11.21
C LYS A 56 7.58 5.12 -11.39
N GLU A 57 8.67 4.72 -10.75
CA GLU A 57 9.16 3.34 -10.77
C GLU A 57 8.12 2.35 -10.20
N PHE A 58 7.46 2.72 -9.09
CA PHE A 58 6.36 1.93 -8.54
C PHE A 58 5.22 1.77 -9.56
N LEU A 59 4.77 2.87 -10.16
CA LEU A 59 3.69 2.85 -11.16
C LEU A 59 4.06 2.05 -12.40
N ASP A 60 5.30 2.14 -12.88
CA ASP A 60 5.81 1.31 -13.98
C ASP A 60 5.82 -0.18 -13.60
N SER A 61 6.21 -0.52 -12.36
CA SER A 61 6.27 -1.90 -11.88
C SER A 61 4.90 -2.60 -11.85
N ILE A 62 3.82 -1.84 -11.68
CA ILE A 62 2.43 -2.34 -11.72
C ILE A 62 1.76 -2.15 -13.10
N GLY A 63 2.50 -1.68 -14.10
CA GLY A 63 1.99 -1.48 -15.46
C GLY A 63 1.15 -0.20 -15.65
N GLU A 64 1.22 0.74 -14.72
CA GLU A 64 0.39 1.96 -14.68
C GLU A 64 1.15 3.25 -15.00
N GLY A 65 2.46 3.21 -15.26
CA GLY A 65 3.27 4.43 -15.44
C GLY A 65 2.91 5.34 -16.62
N ARG A 66 2.12 4.86 -17.59
CA ARG A 66 1.57 5.69 -18.69
C ARG A 66 0.18 6.26 -18.40
N ASN A 67 -0.51 5.74 -17.40
CA ASN A 67 -1.89 6.13 -17.08
C ASN A 67 -1.97 7.23 -16.04
N PHE A 68 -0.90 7.43 -15.26
CA PHE A 68 -0.84 8.40 -14.17
C PHE A 68 0.32 9.37 -14.35
N ALA A 69 0.06 10.65 -14.11
CA ALA A 69 1.06 11.70 -14.04
C ALA A 69 1.47 11.93 -12.59
N VAL A 70 2.77 12.11 -12.37
CA VAL A 70 3.36 12.45 -11.06
C VAL A 70 3.89 13.87 -11.15
N ILE A 71 3.30 14.79 -10.38
CA ILE A 71 3.54 16.23 -10.46
C ILE A 71 4.05 16.72 -9.10
N GLY A 72 5.25 17.30 -9.07
CA GLY A 72 5.80 17.92 -7.86
C GLY A 72 5.66 19.43 -7.86
N ASN A 73 5.16 19.98 -6.76
CA ASN A 73 5.06 21.42 -6.48
C ASN A 73 5.59 21.70 -5.07
N ASN A 74 6.80 22.26 -4.97
CA ASN A 74 7.51 22.54 -3.72
C ASN A 74 7.50 21.34 -2.76
N ASN A 75 6.57 21.32 -1.79
CA ASN A 75 6.44 20.30 -0.73
C ASN A 75 5.24 19.36 -0.94
N MET A 76 4.61 19.36 -2.11
CA MET A 76 3.50 18.47 -2.45
C MET A 76 3.77 17.73 -3.75
N VAL A 77 3.58 16.42 -3.75
CA VAL A 77 3.57 15.57 -4.95
C VAL A 77 2.15 15.06 -5.15
N SER A 78 1.58 15.27 -6.32
CA SER A 78 0.24 14.78 -6.67
C SER A 78 0.35 13.71 -7.74
N ILE A 79 -0.44 12.64 -7.56
CA ILE A 79 -0.60 11.57 -8.54
C ILE A 79 -1.99 11.72 -9.15
N THR A 80 -2.04 11.96 -10.46
CA THR A 80 -3.28 12.28 -11.17
C THR A 80 -3.48 11.36 -12.36
N SER A 81 -4.70 10.87 -12.54
CA SER A 81 -5.05 10.04 -13.69
C SER A 81 -5.05 10.87 -14.98
N VAL A 82 -4.32 10.43 -16.00
CA VAL A 82 -4.23 11.12 -17.30
C VAL A 82 -5.46 10.82 -18.17
N SER A 83 -6.00 9.61 -18.06
CA SER A 83 -7.09 9.11 -18.90
C SER A 83 -8.42 8.95 -18.14
N GLY A 84 -8.47 9.32 -16.86
CA GLY A 84 -9.61 9.02 -15.97
C GLY A 84 -9.68 7.55 -15.56
N LYS A 85 -8.64 6.76 -15.86
CA LYS A 85 -8.50 5.38 -15.40
C LYS A 85 -8.36 5.35 -13.88
N VAL A 86 -9.07 4.43 -13.25
CA VAL A 86 -8.95 4.10 -11.82
C VAL A 86 -8.19 2.79 -11.71
N ILE A 87 -7.30 2.68 -10.73
CA ILE A 87 -6.63 1.41 -10.42
C ILE A 87 -7.62 0.53 -9.67
N GLU A 88 -8.14 -0.48 -10.35
CA GLU A 88 -8.90 -1.55 -9.72
C GLU A 88 -7.91 -2.60 -9.21
N ARG A 89 -7.91 -2.82 -7.89
CA ARG A 89 -7.33 -4.02 -7.33
C ARG A 89 -8.44 -5.03 -7.16
N GLU A 90 -8.19 -6.26 -7.63
CA GLU A 90 -8.97 -7.37 -7.11
C GLU A 90 -8.85 -7.31 -5.58
N PRO A 91 -9.97 -7.23 -4.84
CA PRO A 91 -9.89 -7.37 -3.40
C PRO A 91 -9.15 -8.67 -3.13
N LEU A 92 -8.13 -8.63 -2.27
CA LEU A 92 -7.53 -9.84 -1.71
C LEU A 92 -8.71 -10.72 -1.33
N ARG A 93 -8.91 -11.82 -2.07
CA ARG A 93 -10.05 -12.72 -1.84
C ARG A 93 -10.07 -12.98 -0.34
N PRO A 94 -11.22 -12.84 0.34
CA PRO A 94 -11.31 -13.21 1.75
C PRO A 94 -10.66 -14.58 1.85
N GLN A 95 -9.55 -14.67 2.58
CA GLN A 95 -8.82 -15.93 2.69
C GLN A 95 -9.84 -16.96 3.14
N GLU A 96 -10.03 -18.01 2.34
CA GLU A 96 -11.05 -19.03 2.64
C GLU A 96 -10.76 -19.58 4.03
N MET A 97 -11.66 -19.30 4.98
CA MET A 97 -11.50 -19.78 6.35
C MET A 97 -11.99 -21.22 6.42
N PHE A 98 -11.17 -22.08 7.03
CA PHE A 98 -11.53 -23.44 7.39
C PHE A 98 -12.32 -23.42 8.70
N SER A 99 -13.51 -24.02 8.70
CA SER A 99 -14.35 -24.16 9.89
C SER A 99 -14.42 -25.61 10.36
N CYS A 100 -14.32 -25.83 11.68
CA CYS A 100 -14.58 -27.12 12.29
C CYS A 100 -16.05 -27.53 12.14
N SER A 101 -16.31 -28.80 11.83
CA SER A 101 -17.68 -29.33 11.71
C SER A 101 -18.32 -29.67 13.06
N HIS A 102 -17.51 -29.80 14.12
CA HIS A 102 -17.97 -30.22 15.46
C HIS A 102 -18.14 -29.05 16.42
N CYS A 103 -17.51 -27.91 16.16
CA CYS A 103 -17.61 -26.72 17.01
C CYS A 103 -17.38 -25.43 16.21
N GLY A 104 -17.49 -24.28 16.85
CA GLY A 104 -17.31 -22.97 16.21
C GLY A 104 -15.87 -22.55 15.92
N PHE A 105 -14.90 -23.46 15.92
CA PHE A 105 -13.50 -23.13 15.63
C PHE A 105 -13.32 -22.80 14.15
N VAL A 106 -12.65 -21.68 13.86
CA VAL A 106 -12.31 -21.22 12.51
C VAL A 106 -10.84 -20.85 12.43
N THR A 107 -10.19 -21.17 11.32
CA THR A 107 -8.78 -20.86 11.06
C THR A 107 -8.53 -20.60 9.58
N GLN A 108 -7.49 -19.83 9.27
CA GLN A 108 -7.00 -19.61 7.90
C GLN A 108 -6.08 -20.76 7.41
N TYR A 109 -5.68 -21.68 8.29
CA TYR A 109 -4.71 -22.73 7.97
C TYR A 109 -5.30 -24.13 8.10
N GLN A 110 -5.25 -24.92 7.01
CA GLN A 110 -5.75 -26.30 6.99
C GLN A 110 -5.09 -27.19 8.06
N VAL A 111 -3.77 -27.05 8.28
CA VAL A 111 -3.02 -27.85 9.28
C VAL A 111 -3.52 -27.62 10.71
N GLU A 112 -3.99 -26.41 11.03
CA GLU A 112 -4.57 -26.10 12.32
C GLU A 112 -5.95 -26.74 12.47
N LEU A 113 -6.77 -26.72 11.42
CA LEU A 113 -8.06 -27.42 11.42
C LEU A 113 -7.84 -28.93 11.60
N GLU A 114 -6.91 -29.55 10.88
CA GLU A 114 -6.61 -30.98 11.00
C GLU A 114 -6.18 -31.36 12.41
N THR A 115 -5.34 -30.54 13.05
CA THR A 115 -4.90 -30.75 14.42
C THR A 115 -6.05 -30.57 15.41
N HIS A 116 -6.87 -29.52 15.23
CA HIS A 116 -8.06 -29.28 16.01
C HIS A 116 -9.05 -30.45 15.93
N MET A 117 -9.28 -30.98 14.73
CA MET A 117 -10.22 -32.08 14.49
C MET A 117 -9.87 -33.33 15.30
N ARG A 118 -8.58 -33.63 15.50
CA ARG A 118 -8.15 -34.79 16.32
C ARG A 118 -8.66 -34.75 17.76
N ILE A 119 -8.90 -33.56 18.32
CA ILE A 119 -9.44 -33.40 19.68
C ILE A 119 -10.86 -33.98 19.80
N HIS A 120 -11.64 -33.95 18.72
CA HIS A 120 -13.02 -34.47 18.72
C HIS A 120 -13.09 -35.99 18.51
N TYR A 121 -11.99 -36.63 18.12
CA TYR A 121 -11.91 -38.06 17.84
C TYR A 121 -10.97 -38.82 18.79
N LEU A 122 -10.59 -38.20 19.90
CA LEU A 122 -9.90 -38.81 21.06
C LEU A 122 -10.95 -39.21 22.10
#